data_AF-A0A1C6K3P4-F1
#
_entry.id   AF-A0A1C6K3P4-F1
#
_cell.length_a   1.000
_cell.length_b   1.000
_cell.length_c   1.000
_cell.angle_alpha   90.00
_cell.angle_beta   90.00
_cell.angle_gamma   90.00
#
_symmetry.space_group_name_H-M   'P 1'
#
loop_
_entity.id
_entity.type
_entity.pdbx_description
1 polymer ?
#
loop_
_entity_poly.entity_id
_entity_poly.type
_entity_poly.pdbx_seq_one_letter_code
_entity_poly.pdbx_strand_id
1 'polypeptide(L)'
;MDWKRIGICSTLVMTVCTEVFGATNETQESNQQMIQQIRESVNDDGFREPNYFFYDIADPYATYYVRGIKQLLGQEEGKELSDLSYSIEALENKEKSRWNLIDIYCLVMLIDDIEQLPKDLRVSIVDYLNSLYDKENGCYQYLGDFSNPTSIAPTYYAVMTLVKLREDIQPISEWISKTSESALGKEADKETYYGGYAMLYELMDAYEIPINLQDFGAVIGYYEGILNQVDEKQETALPYEMSDIPTIAMDMVKLSEHMEYSLMDCGGQILDLFGDETTFHNYLFWEYDYVNLYAIVYTLVQSELFTDEQYWINGEVLAFDQFLLDDGEYIAPGIYEGNLNATYYADELIYLLDLSVTYDAEAYCEKVLDEASDPQQIGIWKLEQIIRLLQKYQIDWESSSLKEHINVYLDEQWETILASEQWGLRELKTINQLCVLFQILNRTYNIEKSVQKKIKKQTSEYFNGQIAYDEELDLSMELMQFLINAGEKNSELVNQLSNHVDQLLAQISNQSVSFKVTLAFHAVKSLHENGYSISEEAKQSIQDMLLNAYYKNGFFCMGDVEGERVTYQSTYEAASLLQWLVGELKAGEPWGQVRWLTKCHYWLDMCPL
;
A
#
# COMPACT_ATOMS: atom_id res chain seq x y z
N MET A 1 2.82 28.60 5.65
CA MET A 1 3.55 27.82 6.67
C MET A 1 2.60 26.71 7.07
N ASP A 2 2.85 25.42 6.89
CA ASP A 2 4.01 24.72 6.38
C ASP A 2 3.49 23.42 5.74
N TRP A 3 3.72 23.26 4.43
CA TRP A 3 3.30 22.11 3.62
C TRP A 3 4.20 20.91 3.91
N LYS A 4 4.13 20.36 5.12
CA LYS A 4 5.00 19.28 5.56
C LYS A 4 4.17 18.08 6.02
N ARG A 5 4.17 16.99 5.24
CA ARG A 5 4.41 15.61 5.75
C ARG A 5 4.30 14.44 4.76
N ILE A 6 4.20 14.66 3.46
CA ILE A 6 3.79 13.56 2.56
C ILE A 6 4.92 12.96 1.68
N GLY A 7 6.12 13.53 1.60
CA GLY A 7 7.14 13.09 0.63
C GLY A 7 8.48 12.66 1.23
N ILE A 8 8.56 11.61 2.06
CA ILE A 8 9.87 11.21 2.63
C ILE A 8 10.61 10.23 1.71
N CYS A 9 10.03 9.07 1.39
CA CYS A 9 10.69 8.06 0.56
C CYS A 9 10.79 8.44 -0.92
N SER A 10 9.69 8.92 -1.49
CA SER A 10 9.68 9.42 -2.86
C SER A 10 10.67 10.57 -3.04
N THR A 11 10.60 11.61 -2.22
CA THR A 11 11.38 12.82 -2.48
C THR A 11 12.89 12.64 -2.24
N LEU A 12 13.32 11.67 -1.42
CA LEU A 12 14.72 11.24 -1.27
C LEU A 12 15.27 10.58 -2.55
N VAL A 13 14.53 9.66 -3.15
CA VAL A 13 14.91 9.09 -4.46
C VAL A 13 14.72 10.13 -5.55
N MET A 14 13.77 11.07 -5.44
CA MET A 14 13.72 12.21 -6.35
C MET A 14 14.98 13.06 -6.27
N THR A 15 15.50 13.40 -5.09
CA THR A 15 16.74 14.16 -4.97
C THR A 15 17.92 13.41 -5.61
N VAL A 16 18.06 12.10 -5.35
CA VAL A 16 19.10 11.26 -5.95
C VAL A 16 18.92 11.15 -7.47
N CYS A 17 17.71 10.87 -7.97
CA CYS A 17 17.39 10.77 -9.40
C CYS A 17 17.53 12.13 -10.12
N THR A 18 17.15 13.22 -9.48
CA THR A 18 17.23 14.59 -10.03
C THR A 18 18.69 15.03 -10.16
N GLU A 19 19.53 14.74 -9.16
CA GLU A 19 20.97 15.03 -9.18
C GLU A 19 21.74 14.11 -10.14
N VAL A 20 21.34 12.85 -10.29
CA VAL A 20 21.99 11.87 -11.20
C VAL A 20 21.53 12.03 -12.67
N PHE A 21 20.26 12.33 -12.91
CA PHE A 21 19.67 12.43 -14.25
C PHE A 21 19.50 13.87 -14.76
N GLY A 22 19.88 14.88 -13.96
CA GLY A 22 19.99 16.27 -14.38
C GLY A 22 18.66 17.00 -14.62
N ALA A 23 17.58 16.56 -13.99
CA ALA A 23 16.34 17.33 -13.97
C ALA A 23 16.54 18.55 -13.06
N THR A 24 16.27 19.76 -13.53
CA THR A 24 16.34 20.96 -12.68
C THR A 24 15.02 21.17 -11.97
N ASN A 25 15.01 21.16 -10.64
CA ASN A 25 14.01 21.88 -9.86
C ASN A 25 14.70 22.82 -8.85
N GLU A 26 14.14 24.01 -8.72
CA GLU A 26 14.69 25.11 -7.96
C GLU A 26 14.59 24.87 -6.44
N THR A 27 15.70 25.14 -5.73
CA THR A 27 15.87 25.48 -4.30
C THR A 27 16.39 24.42 -3.30
N GLN A 28 17.60 24.71 -2.78
CA GLN A 28 18.26 24.07 -1.61
C GLN A 28 17.44 24.16 -0.30
N GLU A 29 16.46 25.07 -0.19
CA GLU A 29 15.59 25.22 0.99
C GLU A 29 14.69 23.99 1.22
N SER A 30 14.25 23.33 0.14
CA SER A 30 13.43 22.11 0.21
C SER A 30 14.17 20.93 0.86
N ASN A 31 15.47 20.78 0.58
CA ASN A 31 16.32 19.72 1.16
C ASN A 31 16.54 19.90 2.69
N GLN A 32 16.60 21.12 3.20
CA GLN A 32 16.71 21.36 4.65
C GLN A 32 15.37 21.16 5.37
N GLN A 33 14.25 21.56 4.75
CA GLN A 33 12.92 21.26 5.28
C GLN A 33 12.63 19.75 5.32
N MET A 34 13.21 18.99 4.38
CA MET A 34 13.16 17.53 4.27
C MET A 34 13.94 16.79 5.36
N ILE A 35 15.20 17.15 5.62
CA ILE A 35 15.98 16.61 6.75
C ILE A 35 15.23 16.86 8.07
N GLN A 36 14.58 18.02 8.17
CA GLN A 36 13.77 18.38 9.32
C GLN A 36 12.49 17.52 9.43
N GLN A 37 11.85 17.12 8.33
CA GLN A 37 10.70 16.20 8.35
C GLN A 37 11.07 14.76 8.73
N ILE A 38 12.23 14.25 8.28
CA ILE A 38 12.75 12.94 8.70
C ILE A 38 13.02 12.95 10.21
N ARG A 39 13.53 14.06 10.74
CA ARG A 39 13.69 14.25 12.19
C ARG A 39 12.33 14.32 12.92
N GLU A 40 11.30 14.86 12.27
CA GLU A 40 9.94 15.00 12.81
C GLU A 40 9.06 13.75 12.62
N SER A 41 9.51 12.73 11.87
CA SER A 41 8.84 11.42 11.71
C SER A 41 9.37 10.34 12.67
N VAL A 42 10.44 10.67 13.41
CA VAL A 42 10.96 9.83 14.51
C VAL A 42 9.98 9.92 15.66
N ASN A 43 9.42 8.78 16.08
CA ASN A 43 8.79 8.69 17.40
C ASN A 43 9.86 8.27 18.43
N ASP A 44 9.56 8.38 19.74
CA ASP A 44 10.51 8.08 20.82
C ASP A 44 11.15 6.65 20.74
N ASP A 45 10.62 5.75 19.88
CA ASP A 45 11.09 4.37 19.69
C ASP A 45 11.13 3.88 18.20
N GLY A 46 11.64 4.64 17.19
CA GLY A 46 11.90 4.11 15.81
C GLY A 46 11.12 4.72 14.62
N PHE A 47 11.27 4.17 13.40
CA PHE A 47 10.65 4.69 12.15
C PHE A 47 9.39 3.90 11.73
N ARG A 48 8.49 4.58 11.01
CA ARG A 48 7.20 4.06 10.51
C ARG A 48 7.21 4.04 8.98
N GLU A 49 6.69 2.99 8.33
CA GLU A 49 6.60 3.00 6.86
C GLU A 49 5.81 4.25 6.40
N PRO A 50 6.30 5.01 5.42
CA PRO A 50 5.50 6.05 4.80
C PRO A 50 4.44 5.32 3.96
N ASN A 51 3.22 5.16 4.49
CA ASN A 51 2.19 4.54 3.68
C ASN A 51 1.88 5.46 2.49
N TYR A 52 1.90 4.86 1.30
CA TYR A 52 1.48 5.47 0.05
C TYR A 52 0.03 6.03 0.10
N PHE A 53 -0.81 5.48 0.97
CA PHE A 53 -2.18 5.96 1.22
C PHE A 53 -2.28 7.34 1.87
N PHE A 54 -1.15 7.98 2.14
CA PHE A 54 -1.09 9.24 2.84
C PHE A 54 -0.88 10.45 1.95
N TYR A 55 -1.22 10.33 0.67
CA TYR A 55 -1.06 11.42 -0.27
C TYR A 55 -1.92 12.66 0.00
N ASP A 56 -2.83 12.61 0.98
CA ASP A 56 -3.44 13.77 1.63
C ASP A 56 -4.00 13.30 3.01
N ILE A 57 -3.26 13.23 4.12
CA ILE A 57 -3.83 12.75 5.44
C ILE A 57 -4.68 13.81 6.16
N ALA A 58 -5.38 14.57 5.35
CA ALA A 58 -6.44 15.49 5.65
C ALA A 58 -7.41 15.40 4.45
N ASP A 59 -7.68 14.17 4.00
CA ASP A 59 -8.56 13.88 2.89
C ASP A 59 -10.00 13.95 3.40
N PRO A 60 -10.85 14.78 2.77
CA PRO A 60 -12.28 14.74 3.00
C PRO A 60 -12.87 13.34 3.00
N TYR A 61 -12.34 12.41 2.21
CA TYR A 61 -12.76 11.02 2.17
C TYR A 61 -12.65 10.30 3.51
N ALA A 62 -11.44 10.22 4.08
CA ALA A 62 -11.22 9.56 5.38
C ALA A 62 -11.98 10.28 6.50
N THR A 63 -11.95 11.62 6.50
CA THR A 63 -12.65 12.45 7.49
C THR A 63 -14.15 12.17 7.50
N TYR A 64 -14.76 12.02 6.31
CA TYR A 64 -16.19 11.72 6.16
C TYR A 64 -16.58 10.40 6.84
N TYR A 65 -15.83 9.33 6.58
CA TYR A 65 -16.15 8.02 7.15
C TYR A 65 -15.84 7.93 8.65
N VAL A 66 -14.71 8.44 9.12
CA VAL A 66 -14.36 8.39 10.56
C VAL A 66 -15.32 9.24 11.39
N ARG A 67 -15.72 10.42 10.91
CA ARG A 67 -16.76 11.22 11.58
C ARG A 67 -18.10 10.51 11.58
N GLY A 68 -18.47 9.88 10.47
CA GLY A 68 -19.67 9.05 10.38
C GLY A 68 -19.67 7.92 11.41
N ILE A 69 -18.55 7.22 11.58
CA ILE A 69 -18.36 6.18 12.60
C ILE A 69 -18.59 6.77 14.01
N LYS A 70 -17.93 7.88 14.35
CA LYS A 70 -18.07 8.52 15.66
C LYS A 70 -19.49 8.95 15.98
N GLN A 71 -20.20 9.46 14.97
CA GLN A 71 -21.62 9.82 15.08
C GLN A 71 -22.48 8.60 15.39
N LEU A 72 -22.28 7.50 14.66
CA LEU A 72 -22.99 6.25 14.88
C LEU A 72 -22.76 5.69 16.29
N LEU A 73 -21.54 5.83 16.81
CA LEU A 73 -21.16 5.36 18.15
C LEU A 73 -21.52 6.35 19.27
N GLY A 74 -22.10 7.51 18.96
CA GLY A 74 -22.46 8.53 19.96
C GLY A 74 -21.26 9.17 20.66
N GLN A 75 -20.09 9.19 20.00
CA GLN A 75 -18.81 9.67 20.55
C GLN A 75 -18.53 11.17 20.28
N GLU A 76 -19.47 11.93 19.70
CA GLU A 76 -19.29 13.38 19.48
C GLU A 76 -19.42 14.18 20.80
N GLU A 77 -18.31 14.69 21.33
CA GLU A 77 -18.31 15.76 22.34
C GLU A 77 -18.28 17.14 21.66
N GLY A 78 -19.45 17.77 21.52
CA GLY A 78 -19.56 19.22 21.37
C GLY A 78 -19.14 19.83 20.01
N LYS A 79 -19.40 21.12 19.89
CA LYS A 79 -19.31 21.97 18.68
C LYS A 79 -17.90 22.22 18.13
N GLU A 80 -16.91 21.42 18.50
CA GLU A 80 -15.56 21.51 17.91
C GLU A 80 -15.53 20.61 16.68
N LEU A 81 -16.34 21.01 15.70
CA LEU A 81 -16.27 20.50 14.33
C LEU A 81 -14.94 20.98 13.76
N SER A 82 -14.03 20.03 13.56
CA SER A 82 -12.75 20.20 12.87
C SER A 82 -12.81 21.28 11.78
N ASP A 83 -11.89 22.23 11.82
CA ASP A 83 -11.79 23.27 10.80
C ASP A 83 -11.54 22.62 9.42
N LEU A 84 -12.54 22.67 8.53
CA LEU A 84 -12.43 22.17 7.15
C LEU A 84 -11.61 23.14 6.26
N SER A 85 -11.13 24.27 6.78
CA SER A 85 -10.39 25.28 6.03
C SER A 85 -9.18 24.70 5.31
N TYR A 86 -8.47 23.74 5.91
CA TYR A 86 -7.34 23.08 5.25
C TYR A 86 -7.76 22.31 3.99
N SER A 87 -8.78 21.46 4.06
CA SER A 87 -9.24 20.67 2.91
C SER A 87 -9.86 21.55 1.82
N ILE A 88 -10.52 22.65 2.23
CA ILE A 88 -11.02 23.67 1.31
C ILE A 88 -9.85 24.34 0.58
N GLU A 89 -8.82 24.81 1.29
CA GLU A 89 -7.62 25.44 0.72
C GLU A 89 -6.84 24.44 -0.18
N ALA A 90 -6.75 23.17 0.23
CA ALA A 90 -6.11 22.13 -0.55
C ALA A 90 -6.82 21.90 -1.89
N LEU A 91 -8.15 21.81 -1.89
CA LEU A 91 -8.93 21.66 -3.12
C LEU A 91 -8.84 22.90 -4.02
N GLU A 92 -8.84 24.11 -3.44
CA GLU A 92 -8.66 25.37 -4.19
C GLU A 92 -7.33 25.43 -4.94
N ASN A 93 -6.27 24.91 -4.32
CA ASN A 93 -4.92 24.90 -4.90
C ASN A 93 -4.66 23.71 -5.83
N LYS A 94 -5.53 22.69 -5.83
CA LYS A 94 -5.41 21.48 -6.66
C LYS A 94 -5.85 21.76 -8.10
N GLU A 95 -5.03 21.38 -9.07
CA GLU A 95 -5.39 21.47 -10.49
C GLU A 95 -6.67 20.65 -10.77
N LYS A 96 -7.63 21.23 -11.52
CA LYS A 96 -8.92 20.58 -11.82
C LYS A 96 -8.79 19.21 -12.50
N SER A 97 -7.72 19.00 -13.27
CA SER A 97 -7.41 17.70 -13.91
C SER A 97 -7.11 16.59 -12.90
N ARG A 98 -6.79 16.95 -11.66
CA ARG A 98 -6.46 16.03 -10.56
C ARG A 98 -7.60 15.90 -9.54
N TRP A 99 -8.75 16.52 -9.79
CA TRP A 99 -9.89 16.44 -8.89
C TRP A 99 -10.53 15.05 -8.95
N ASN A 100 -10.89 14.53 -7.78
CA ASN A 100 -11.61 13.27 -7.62
C ASN A 100 -13.06 13.57 -7.18
N LEU A 101 -14.02 12.89 -7.81
CA LEU A 101 -15.44 13.05 -7.53
C LEU A 101 -15.80 12.66 -6.09
N ILE A 102 -15.17 11.62 -5.56
CA ILE A 102 -15.44 11.07 -4.23
C ILE A 102 -14.92 12.05 -3.16
N ASP A 103 -13.69 12.56 -3.28
CA ASP A 103 -13.15 13.57 -2.35
C ASP A 103 -14.05 14.82 -2.30
N ILE A 104 -14.53 15.27 -3.48
CA ILE A 104 -15.45 16.42 -3.58
C ILE A 104 -16.78 16.10 -2.90
N TYR A 105 -17.35 14.93 -3.15
CA TYR A 105 -18.58 14.49 -2.50
C TYR A 105 -18.40 14.48 -0.97
N CYS A 106 -17.36 13.83 -0.46
CA CYS A 106 -17.07 13.74 0.96
C CYS A 106 -16.87 15.12 1.61
N LEU A 107 -16.12 16.03 0.96
CA LEU A 107 -15.92 17.40 1.44
C LEU A 107 -17.24 18.15 1.56
N VAL A 108 -18.05 18.12 0.50
CA VAL A 108 -19.33 18.84 0.45
C VAL A 108 -20.32 18.25 1.46
N MET A 109 -20.29 16.95 1.70
CA MET A 109 -21.14 16.29 2.69
C MET A 109 -20.73 16.58 4.14
N LEU A 110 -19.43 16.76 4.40
CA LEU A 110 -18.88 17.14 5.71
C LEU A 110 -19.27 18.56 6.16
N ILE A 111 -19.56 19.44 5.20
CA ILE A 111 -19.89 20.84 5.46
C ILE A 111 -21.33 20.97 5.99
N ASP A 112 -21.47 21.67 7.13
CA ASP A 112 -22.78 21.94 7.73
C ASP A 112 -23.52 23.07 7.01
N ASP A 113 -22.82 24.14 6.65
CA ASP A 113 -23.36 25.29 5.91
C ASP A 113 -22.54 25.56 4.64
N ILE A 114 -23.22 25.58 3.49
CA ILE A 114 -22.63 25.76 2.16
C ILE A 114 -21.82 27.06 2.08
N GLU A 115 -22.15 28.07 2.90
CA GLU A 115 -21.40 29.33 3.00
C GLU A 115 -19.98 29.18 3.57
N GLN A 116 -19.62 28.01 4.12
CA GLN A 116 -18.23 27.66 4.45
C GLN A 116 -17.36 27.48 3.20
N LEU A 117 -17.95 27.11 2.05
CA LEU A 117 -17.22 27.02 0.79
C LEU A 117 -17.07 28.41 0.17
N PRO A 118 -15.84 28.82 -0.18
CA PRO A 118 -15.60 30.01 -0.99
C PRO A 118 -16.42 29.97 -2.28
N LYS A 119 -17.00 31.11 -2.65
CA LYS A 119 -17.91 31.20 -3.80
C LYS A 119 -17.25 30.73 -5.11
N ASP A 120 -15.98 31.09 -5.32
CA ASP A 120 -15.24 30.74 -6.53
C ASP A 120 -14.92 29.24 -6.59
N LEU A 121 -14.65 28.62 -5.43
CA LEU A 121 -14.52 27.18 -5.31
C LEU A 121 -15.85 26.48 -5.61
N ARG A 122 -16.98 26.96 -5.05
CA ARG A 122 -18.31 26.40 -5.31
C ARG A 122 -18.63 26.39 -6.80
N VAL A 123 -18.39 27.50 -7.50
CA VAL A 123 -18.54 27.59 -8.96
C VAL A 123 -17.64 26.58 -9.66
N SER A 124 -16.39 26.44 -9.22
CA SER A 124 -15.45 25.47 -9.80
C SER A 124 -15.86 24.02 -9.59
N ILE A 125 -16.43 23.68 -8.43
CA ILE A 125 -17.03 22.36 -8.13
C ILE A 125 -18.18 22.08 -9.09
N VAL A 126 -19.10 23.03 -9.26
CA VAL A 126 -20.23 22.87 -10.20
C VAL A 126 -19.75 22.71 -11.64
N ASP A 127 -18.74 23.48 -12.07
CA ASP A 127 -18.14 23.34 -13.40
C ASP A 127 -17.51 21.96 -13.60
N TYR A 128 -16.80 21.46 -12.59
CA TYR A 128 -16.21 20.13 -12.60
C TYR A 128 -17.29 19.03 -12.70
N LEU A 129 -18.32 19.07 -11.85
CA LEU A 129 -19.42 18.10 -11.88
C LEU A 129 -20.15 18.11 -13.23
N ASN A 130 -20.39 19.30 -13.80
CA ASN A 130 -20.97 19.42 -15.14
C ASN A 130 -20.06 18.85 -16.24
N SER A 131 -18.74 18.85 -16.06
CA SER A 131 -17.80 18.25 -17.01
C SER A 131 -17.82 16.72 -17.00
N LEU A 132 -18.28 16.11 -15.89
CA LEU A 132 -18.47 14.66 -15.75
C LEU A 132 -19.77 14.16 -16.40
N TYR A 133 -20.66 15.06 -16.83
CA TYR A 133 -21.94 14.69 -17.41
C TYR A 133 -21.79 14.22 -18.85
N ASP A 134 -22.06 12.94 -19.08
CA ASP A 134 -22.15 12.34 -20.40
C ASP A 134 -23.52 12.59 -21.01
N LYS A 135 -23.54 13.46 -22.03
CA LYS A 135 -24.77 13.82 -22.76
C LYS A 135 -25.34 12.69 -23.60
N GLU A 136 -24.52 11.73 -24.03
CA GLU A 136 -24.97 10.62 -24.86
C GLU A 136 -25.72 9.59 -24.02
N ASN A 137 -25.18 9.27 -22.84
CA ASN A 137 -25.79 8.30 -21.93
C ASN A 137 -26.77 8.93 -20.91
N GLY A 138 -26.70 10.25 -20.70
CA GLY A 138 -27.59 10.97 -19.79
C GLY A 138 -27.27 10.75 -18.32
N CYS A 139 -26.00 10.56 -17.97
CA CYS A 139 -25.53 10.27 -16.62
C CYS A 139 -24.18 10.95 -16.33
N TYR A 140 -23.74 10.94 -15.07
CA TYR A 140 -22.38 11.37 -14.71
C TYR A 140 -21.45 10.17 -14.67
N GLN A 141 -20.18 10.37 -15.03
CA GLN A 141 -19.16 9.32 -15.10
C GLN A 141 -17.84 9.77 -14.49
N TYR A 142 -17.00 8.81 -14.10
CA TYR A 142 -15.60 9.09 -13.82
C TYR A 142 -14.85 9.50 -15.10
N LEU A 143 -13.77 10.25 -14.94
CA LEU A 143 -12.89 10.61 -16.06
C LEU A 143 -11.98 9.43 -16.45
N GLY A 144 -11.61 9.37 -17.73
CA GLY A 144 -10.60 8.42 -18.23
C GLY A 144 -11.08 6.97 -18.31
N ASP A 145 -10.16 6.03 -18.04
CA ASP A 145 -10.35 4.58 -18.23
C ASP A 145 -11.40 3.96 -17.27
N PHE A 146 -11.84 4.69 -16.24
CA PHE A 146 -12.88 4.28 -15.30
C PHE A 146 -14.29 4.73 -15.70
N SER A 147 -14.44 5.36 -16.87
CA SER A 147 -15.75 5.72 -17.43
C SER A 147 -16.58 4.46 -17.69
N ASN A 148 -17.67 4.29 -16.93
CA ASN A 148 -18.63 3.22 -17.13
C ASN A 148 -20.07 3.75 -17.01
N PRO A 149 -20.86 3.81 -18.11
CA PRO A 149 -22.21 4.35 -18.10
C PRO A 149 -23.22 3.51 -17.31
N THR A 150 -22.88 2.28 -16.94
CA THR A 150 -23.73 1.41 -16.11
C THR A 150 -23.44 1.54 -14.61
N SER A 151 -22.37 2.23 -14.22
CA SER A 151 -22.05 2.45 -12.81
C SER A 151 -22.98 3.47 -12.18
N ILE A 152 -23.55 3.14 -11.03
CA ILE A 152 -24.51 3.99 -10.32
C ILE A 152 -23.81 5.07 -9.49
N ALA A 153 -22.66 4.73 -8.89
CA ALA A 153 -21.96 5.55 -7.92
C ALA A 153 -21.58 6.96 -8.42
N PRO A 154 -21.00 7.16 -9.63
CA PRO A 154 -20.63 8.50 -10.07
C PRO A 154 -21.84 9.42 -10.23
N THR A 155 -22.95 8.89 -10.73
CA THR A 155 -24.20 9.64 -10.85
C THR A 155 -24.77 9.98 -9.49
N TYR A 156 -24.79 9.02 -8.56
CA TYR A 156 -25.23 9.26 -7.19
C TYR A 156 -24.39 10.35 -6.50
N TYR A 157 -23.06 10.23 -6.51
CA TYR A 157 -22.17 11.22 -5.86
C TYR A 157 -22.33 12.61 -6.45
N ALA A 158 -22.39 12.76 -7.78
CA ALA A 158 -22.58 14.05 -8.43
C ALA A 158 -23.95 14.68 -8.06
N VAL A 159 -25.03 13.90 -8.10
CA VAL A 159 -26.39 14.34 -7.77
C VAL A 159 -26.47 14.80 -6.32
N MET A 160 -26.01 13.99 -5.38
CA MET A 160 -26.07 14.32 -3.96
C MET A 160 -25.22 15.55 -3.62
N THR A 161 -24.07 15.70 -4.27
CA THR A 161 -23.23 16.90 -4.15
C THR A 161 -23.97 18.14 -4.66
N LEU A 162 -24.57 18.10 -5.86
CA LEU A 162 -25.32 19.23 -6.42
C LEU A 162 -26.55 19.59 -5.58
N VAL A 163 -27.27 18.58 -5.05
CA VAL A 163 -28.40 18.78 -4.11
C VAL A 163 -27.94 19.53 -2.86
N LYS A 164 -26.84 19.08 -2.23
CA LYS A 164 -26.27 19.72 -1.04
C LYS A 164 -25.83 21.16 -1.32
N LEU A 165 -25.25 21.41 -2.50
CA LEU A 165 -24.86 22.76 -2.97
C LEU A 165 -26.04 23.65 -3.39
N ARG A 166 -27.26 23.09 -3.53
CA ARG A 166 -28.48 23.76 -4.03
C ARG A 166 -28.34 24.26 -5.47
N GLU A 167 -27.73 23.43 -6.32
CA GLU A 167 -27.45 23.74 -7.72
C GLU A 167 -28.31 22.88 -8.65
N ASP A 168 -28.45 23.33 -9.90
CA ASP A 168 -29.23 22.62 -10.90
C ASP A 168 -28.55 21.31 -11.31
N ILE A 169 -29.34 20.24 -11.45
CA ILE A 169 -28.88 18.91 -11.83
C ILE A 169 -29.23 18.68 -13.30
N GLN A 170 -28.27 18.15 -14.08
CA GLN A 170 -28.54 17.74 -15.45
C GLN A 170 -29.62 16.63 -15.53
N PRO A 171 -30.37 16.49 -16.64
CA PRO A 171 -31.48 15.55 -16.72
C PRO A 171 -31.04 14.07 -16.69
N ILE A 172 -31.30 13.35 -15.59
CA ILE A 172 -30.91 11.93 -15.43
C ILE A 172 -32.08 10.95 -15.33
N SER A 173 -33.33 11.42 -15.34
CA SER A 173 -34.52 10.56 -15.09
C SER A 173 -34.67 9.41 -16.09
N GLU A 174 -34.31 9.63 -17.36
CA GLU A 174 -34.34 8.59 -18.39
C GLU A 174 -33.26 7.53 -18.17
N TRP A 175 -32.07 7.95 -17.71
CA TRP A 175 -31.00 7.05 -17.36
C TRP A 175 -31.36 6.22 -16.13
N ILE A 176 -31.91 6.83 -15.05
CA ILE A 176 -32.35 6.08 -13.86
C ILE A 176 -33.39 5.02 -14.25
N SER A 177 -34.36 5.38 -15.10
CA SER A 177 -35.37 4.42 -15.59
C SER A 177 -34.72 3.23 -16.31
N LYS A 178 -33.81 3.48 -17.26
CA LYS A 178 -33.11 2.41 -18.01
C LYS A 178 -32.21 1.55 -17.11
N THR A 179 -31.48 2.18 -16.20
CA THR A 179 -30.59 1.49 -15.25
C THR A 179 -31.41 0.65 -14.29
N SER A 180 -32.55 1.16 -13.79
CA SER A 180 -33.46 0.39 -12.94
C SER A 180 -34.01 -0.85 -13.65
N GLU A 181 -34.44 -0.73 -14.92
CA GLU A 181 -34.88 -1.89 -15.72
C GLU A 181 -33.78 -2.93 -15.90
N SER A 182 -32.53 -2.48 -16.06
CA SER A 182 -31.37 -3.34 -16.29
C SER A 182 -30.85 -4.01 -15.01
N ALA A 183 -30.83 -3.28 -13.89
CA ALA A 183 -30.29 -3.74 -12.61
C ALA A 183 -31.30 -4.55 -11.78
N LEU A 184 -32.60 -4.33 -12.00
CA LEU A 184 -33.69 -4.95 -11.24
C LEU A 184 -34.51 -5.96 -12.05
N GLY A 185 -34.29 -6.02 -13.37
CA GLY A 185 -34.97 -6.95 -14.26
C GLY A 185 -34.73 -8.43 -13.92
N LYS A 186 -35.60 -9.32 -14.39
CA LYS A 186 -35.51 -10.77 -14.11
C LYS A 186 -34.22 -11.44 -14.61
N GLU A 187 -33.61 -10.89 -15.66
CA GLU A 187 -32.35 -11.36 -16.26
C GLU A 187 -31.17 -10.46 -15.86
N ALA A 188 -31.33 -9.62 -14.82
CA ALA A 188 -30.29 -8.71 -14.36
C ALA A 188 -29.10 -9.50 -13.81
N ASP A 189 -27.91 -9.11 -14.23
CA ASP A 189 -26.67 -9.55 -13.61
C ASP A 189 -26.44 -8.76 -12.32
N LYS A 190 -26.86 -9.35 -11.19
CA LYS A 190 -26.75 -8.72 -9.87
C LYS A 190 -25.31 -8.55 -9.41
N GLU A 191 -24.37 -9.33 -9.98
CA GLU A 191 -22.94 -9.19 -9.69
C GLU A 191 -22.39 -7.86 -10.23
N THR A 192 -22.99 -7.30 -11.28
CA THR A 192 -22.56 -6.00 -11.83
C THR A 192 -22.96 -4.82 -10.93
N TYR A 193 -23.95 -4.97 -10.05
CA TYR A 193 -24.57 -3.86 -9.30
C TYR A 193 -24.51 -4.00 -7.78
N TYR A 194 -23.84 -5.02 -7.23
CA TYR A 194 -23.72 -5.17 -5.78
C TYR A 194 -23.00 -3.95 -5.16
N GLY A 195 -23.46 -3.51 -3.98
CA GLY A 195 -22.97 -2.30 -3.32
C GLY A 195 -23.53 -0.97 -3.86
N GLY A 196 -24.42 -1.00 -4.86
CA GLY A 196 -25.02 0.19 -5.46
C GLY A 196 -26.55 0.22 -5.45
N TYR A 197 -27.24 -0.77 -4.86
CA TYR A 197 -28.70 -0.84 -4.90
C TYR A 197 -29.36 0.21 -4.00
N ALA A 198 -28.84 0.52 -2.81
CA ALA A 198 -29.42 1.60 -1.99
C ALA A 198 -29.30 2.95 -2.72
N MET A 199 -28.14 3.23 -3.34
CA MET A 199 -27.94 4.43 -4.16
C MET A 199 -28.96 4.53 -5.30
N LEU A 200 -29.24 3.41 -5.99
CA LEU A 200 -30.22 3.37 -7.07
C LEU A 200 -31.65 3.62 -6.55
N TYR A 201 -32.03 3.02 -5.43
CA TYR A 201 -33.37 3.20 -4.84
C TYR A 201 -33.58 4.63 -4.36
N GLU A 202 -32.58 5.24 -3.71
CA GLU A 202 -32.62 6.66 -3.33
C GLU A 202 -32.80 7.57 -4.55
N LEU A 203 -32.10 7.29 -5.66
CA LEU A 203 -32.30 8.03 -6.91
C LEU A 203 -33.70 7.79 -7.52
N MET A 204 -34.21 6.56 -7.48
CA MET A 204 -35.55 6.26 -7.98
C MET A 204 -36.62 7.02 -7.20
N ASP A 205 -36.55 7.01 -5.87
CA ASP A 205 -37.48 7.73 -5.00
C ASP A 205 -37.39 9.26 -5.22
N ALA A 206 -36.18 9.81 -5.25
CA ALA A 206 -35.95 11.24 -5.49
C ALA A 206 -36.49 11.74 -6.84
N TYR A 207 -36.58 10.87 -7.84
CA TYR A 207 -37.09 11.17 -9.19
C TYR A 207 -38.50 10.61 -9.45
N GLU A 208 -39.21 10.16 -8.42
CA GLU A 208 -40.56 9.59 -8.50
C GLU A 208 -40.69 8.41 -9.49
N ILE A 209 -39.61 7.63 -9.65
CA ILE A 209 -39.58 6.43 -10.49
C ILE A 209 -40.15 5.26 -9.66
N PRO A 210 -41.18 4.54 -10.16
CA PRO A 210 -41.86 3.52 -9.38
C PRO A 210 -40.94 2.38 -8.92
N ILE A 211 -40.96 2.10 -7.62
CA ILE A 211 -40.27 0.96 -7.02
C ILE A 211 -41.20 -0.25 -6.98
N ASN A 212 -40.75 -1.39 -7.51
CA ASN A 212 -41.51 -2.63 -7.51
C ASN A 212 -41.07 -3.53 -6.34
N LEU A 213 -42.01 -3.85 -5.45
CA LEU A 213 -41.76 -4.70 -4.28
C LEU A 213 -41.26 -6.10 -4.64
N GLN A 214 -41.61 -6.63 -5.81
CA GLN A 214 -41.09 -7.92 -6.26
C GLN A 214 -39.59 -7.86 -6.57
N ASP A 215 -39.15 -6.76 -7.18
CA ASP A 215 -37.75 -6.58 -7.56
C ASP A 215 -36.90 -6.26 -6.33
N PHE A 216 -37.44 -5.48 -5.39
CA PHE A 216 -36.87 -5.30 -4.05
C PHE A 216 -36.65 -6.64 -3.33
N GLY A 217 -37.68 -7.49 -3.25
CA GLY A 217 -37.54 -8.81 -2.63
C GLY A 217 -36.51 -9.71 -3.32
N ALA A 218 -36.29 -9.54 -4.63
CA ALA A 218 -35.27 -10.28 -5.37
C ALA A 218 -33.84 -9.77 -5.09
N VAL A 219 -33.67 -8.48 -4.78
CA VAL A 219 -32.38 -7.89 -4.34
C VAL A 219 -32.08 -8.31 -2.90
N ILE A 220 -33.04 -8.18 -1.98
CA ILE A 220 -32.87 -8.62 -0.59
C ILE A 220 -32.53 -10.11 -0.52
N GLY A 221 -33.28 -10.97 -1.23
CA GLY A 221 -32.98 -12.40 -1.26
C GLY A 221 -31.62 -12.75 -1.89
N TYR A 222 -31.05 -11.86 -2.72
CA TYR A 222 -29.68 -12.02 -3.22
C TYR A 222 -28.65 -11.69 -2.14
N TYR A 223 -28.81 -10.58 -1.41
CA TYR A 223 -27.94 -10.23 -0.30
C TYR A 223 -28.00 -11.21 0.87
N GLU A 224 -29.19 -11.65 1.25
CA GLU A 224 -29.36 -12.74 2.23
C GLU A 224 -28.64 -14.00 1.76
N GLY A 225 -28.69 -14.33 0.47
CA GLY A 225 -27.96 -15.44 -0.12
C GLY A 225 -26.44 -15.31 0.02
N ILE A 226 -25.89 -14.10 -0.17
CA ILE A 226 -24.47 -13.80 0.03
C ILE A 226 -24.07 -13.98 1.49
N LEU A 227 -24.77 -13.32 2.41
CA LEU A 227 -24.44 -13.38 3.85
C LEU A 227 -24.51 -14.81 4.42
N ASN A 228 -25.41 -15.65 3.89
CA ASN A 228 -25.54 -17.05 4.30
C ASN A 228 -24.44 -17.97 3.74
N GLN A 229 -23.76 -17.61 2.65
CA GLN A 229 -22.73 -18.47 2.03
C GLN A 229 -21.35 -18.36 2.67
N VAL A 230 -21.08 -17.25 3.38
CA VAL A 230 -19.77 -16.98 3.99
C VAL A 230 -19.46 -17.93 5.16
N ASP A 231 -20.48 -18.48 5.82
CA ASP A 231 -20.34 -19.39 6.97
C ASP A 231 -19.92 -20.83 6.60
N GLU A 232 -20.08 -21.25 5.33
CA GLU A 232 -19.89 -22.66 4.94
C GLU A 232 -18.43 -23.13 4.70
N LYS A 233 -17.40 -22.30 4.96
CA LYS A 233 -15.97 -22.66 4.73
C LYS A 233 -15.68 -23.26 3.35
N GLN A 234 -16.44 -22.88 2.32
CA GLN A 234 -16.16 -23.28 0.95
C GLN A 234 -15.26 -22.23 0.31
N GLU A 235 -13.93 -22.46 0.35
CA GLU A 235 -12.91 -21.72 -0.43
C GLU A 235 -13.09 -21.85 -1.97
N THR A 236 -14.24 -22.31 -2.45
CA THR A 236 -14.50 -22.52 -3.88
C THR A 236 -15.58 -21.57 -4.39
N ALA A 237 -15.13 -20.57 -5.15
CA ALA A 237 -15.88 -19.77 -6.12
C ALA A 237 -17.06 -18.96 -5.56
N LEU A 238 -16.79 -18.04 -4.64
CA LEU A 238 -17.65 -16.86 -4.48
C LEU A 238 -17.35 -15.87 -5.62
N PRO A 239 -18.37 -15.25 -6.25
CA PRO A 239 -18.17 -14.29 -7.34
C PRO A 239 -17.71 -12.89 -6.89
N TYR A 240 -17.40 -12.70 -5.60
CA TYR A 240 -17.03 -11.43 -4.97
C TYR A 240 -15.78 -11.63 -4.07
N GLU A 241 -15.03 -10.55 -3.83
CA GLU A 241 -13.88 -10.59 -2.93
C GLU A 241 -14.35 -10.50 -1.46
N MET A 242 -13.60 -11.09 -0.52
CA MET A 242 -13.95 -11.02 0.91
C MET A 242 -14.04 -9.57 1.41
N SER A 243 -13.28 -8.66 0.82
CA SER A 243 -13.27 -7.21 1.06
C SER A 243 -14.58 -6.50 0.68
N ASP A 244 -15.45 -7.11 -0.14
CA ASP A 244 -16.71 -6.49 -0.58
C ASP A 244 -17.86 -6.72 0.43
N ILE A 245 -17.73 -7.73 1.31
CA ILE A 245 -18.77 -8.17 2.23
C ILE A 245 -19.28 -7.04 3.15
N PRO A 246 -18.43 -6.20 3.77
CA PRO A 246 -18.89 -5.05 4.54
C PRO A 246 -19.78 -4.08 3.76
N THR A 247 -19.35 -3.72 2.54
CA THR A 247 -20.09 -2.77 1.70
C THR A 247 -21.41 -3.35 1.24
N ILE A 248 -21.46 -4.66 0.93
CA ILE A 248 -22.70 -5.38 0.62
C ILE A 248 -23.65 -5.39 1.82
N ALA A 249 -23.15 -5.66 3.02
CA ALA A 249 -23.96 -5.66 4.24
C ALA A 249 -24.54 -4.26 4.52
N MET A 250 -23.72 -3.20 4.41
CA MET A 250 -24.19 -1.83 4.55
C MET A 250 -25.24 -1.46 3.50
N ASP A 251 -25.06 -1.85 2.24
CA ASP A 251 -26.02 -1.57 1.16
C ASP A 251 -27.36 -2.27 1.42
N MET A 252 -27.33 -3.53 1.90
CA MET A 252 -28.52 -4.26 2.34
C MET A 252 -29.24 -3.56 3.49
N VAL A 253 -28.51 -3.08 4.51
CA VAL A 253 -29.10 -2.38 5.65
C VAL A 253 -29.75 -1.07 5.21
N LYS A 254 -29.03 -0.22 4.45
CA LYS A 254 -29.57 1.04 3.92
C LYS A 254 -30.82 0.82 3.07
N LEU A 255 -30.80 -0.20 2.22
CA LEU A 255 -31.95 -0.56 1.39
C LEU A 255 -33.13 -1.03 2.25
N SER A 256 -32.86 -1.76 3.31
CA SER A 256 -33.88 -2.24 4.26
C SER A 256 -34.49 -1.10 5.06
N GLU A 257 -33.68 -0.13 5.51
CA GLU A 257 -34.16 1.10 6.16
C GLU A 257 -35.06 1.91 5.21
N HIS A 258 -34.60 2.13 3.98
CA HIS A 258 -35.35 2.87 2.96
C HIS A 258 -36.73 2.23 2.67
N MET A 259 -36.81 0.90 2.73
CA MET A 259 -38.02 0.13 2.40
C MET A 259 -38.81 -0.35 3.62
N GLU A 260 -38.43 0.09 4.83
CA GLU A 260 -39.01 -0.35 6.11
C GLU A 260 -39.03 -1.90 6.28
N TYR A 261 -37.99 -2.58 5.78
CA TYR A 261 -37.83 -4.04 5.88
C TYR A 261 -37.08 -4.43 7.15
N SER A 262 -37.57 -5.48 7.81
CA SER A 262 -36.98 -5.97 9.07
C SER A 262 -35.82 -6.93 8.80
N LEU A 263 -34.67 -6.63 9.39
CA LEU A 263 -33.44 -7.44 9.32
C LEU A 263 -33.33 -8.54 10.39
N MET A 264 -34.39 -8.79 11.17
CA MET A 264 -34.35 -9.76 12.29
C MET A 264 -33.81 -11.15 11.92
N ASP A 265 -34.09 -11.62 10.70
CA ASP A 265 -33.68 -12.96 10.25
C ASP A 265 -32.21 -13.04 9.78
N CYS A 266 -31.53 -11.89 9.68
CA CYS A 266 -30.12 -11.77 9.26
C CYS A 266 -29.18 -11.41 10.42
N GLY A 267 -29.73 -11.09 11.60
CA GLY A 267 -28.94 -10.57 12.71
C GLY A 267 -27.90 -11.56 13.25
N GLY A 268 -28.20 -12.87 13.20
CA GLY A 268 -27.23 -13.90 13.56
C GLY A 268 -26.02 -13.91 12.61
N GLN A 269 -26.27 -13.89 11.31
CA GLN A 269 -25.23 -13.90 10.28
C GLN A 269 -24.38 -12.62 10.32
N ILE A 270 -25.01 -11.46 10.54
CA ILE A 270 -24.28 -10.19 10.69
C ILE A 270 -23.34 -10.26 11.91
N LEU A 271 -23.79 -10.84 13.03
CA LEU A 271 -22.95 -11.05 14.21
C LEU A 271 -21.84 -12.08 13.97
N ASP A 272 -22.11 -13.16 13.25
CA ASP A 272 -21.09 -14.17 12.92
C ASP A 272 -19.98 -13.57 12.03
N LEU A 273 -20.33 -12.64 11.15
CA LEU A 273 -19.37 -11.94 10.29
C LEU A 273 -18.59 -10.85 11.05
N PHE A 274 -19.28 -9.98 11.78
CA PHE A 274 -18.68 -8.74 12.29
C PHE A 274 -18.60 -8.64 13.82
N GLY A 275 -19.15 -9.61 14.55
CA GLY A 275 -19.24 -9.59 16.01
C GLY A 275 -17.98 -10.06 16.75
N ASP A 276 -17.06 -10.76 16.06
CA ASP A 276 -15.79 -11.26 16.60
C ASP A 276 -14.58 -10.49 16.06
N GLU A 277 -13.66 -10.12 16.95
CA GLU A 277 -12.44 -9.34 16.65
C GLU A 277 -11.55 -10.02 15.60
N THR A 278 -11.41 -11.36 15.66
CA THR A 278 -10.55 -12.13 14.74
C THR A 278 -11.10 -12.12 13.32
N THR A 279 -12.42 -12.13 13.18
CA THR A 279 -13.10 -12.21 11.88
C THR A 279 -13.24 -10.81 11.28
N PHE A 280 -13.45 -9.80 12.13
CA PHE A 280 -13.45 -8.39 11.80
C PHE A 280 -12.17 -7.94 11.07
N HIS A 281 -10.99 -8.28 11.59
CA HIS A 281 -9.73 -7.89 10.94
C HIS A 281 -9.53 -8.51 9.56
N ASN A 282 -10.20 -9.63 9.24
CA ASN A 282 -10.11 -10.25 7.90
C ASN A 282 -10.83 -9.44 6.81
N TYR A 283 -11.81 -8.60 7.20
CA TYR A 283 -12.56 -7.75 6.26
C TYR A 283 -11.90 -6.40 6.01
N LEU A 284 -10.97 -6.00 6.88
CA LEU A 284 -10.13 -4.84 6.65
C LEU A 284 -9.00 -5.27 5.71
N PHE A 285 -9.29 -5.18 4.40
CA PHE A 285 -8.39 -5.56 3.30
C PHE A 285 -6.98 -4.96 3.43
N TRP A 286 -6.90 -3.78 4.08
CA TRP A 286 -5.68 -3.16 4.60
C TRP A 286 -5.92 -2.75 6.06
N GLU A 287 -4.87 -2.67 6.88
CA GLU A 287 -4.92 -2.25 8.30
C GLU A 287 -5.65 -0.89 8.56
N TYR A 288 -6.05 -0.15 7.51
CA TYR A 288 -6.66 1.19 7.57
C TYR A 288 -7.76 1.43 6.51
N ASP A 289 -8.70 0.50 6.34
CA ASP A 289 -9.85 0.66 5.42
C ASP A 289 -11.05 1.36 6.08
N TYR A 290 -11.13 2.70 5.93
CA TYR A 290 -12.18 3.55 6.53
C TYR A 290 -13.59 3.20 6.05
N VAL A 291 -13.73 2.75 4.81
CA VAL A 291 -15.04 2.48 4.21
C VAL A 291 -15.58 1.18 4.75
N ASN A 292 -14.76 0.14 4.79
CA ASN A 292 -15.17 -1.12 5.36
C ASN A 292 -15.38 -1.02 6.87
N LEU A 293 -14.55 -0.26 7.60
CA LEU A 293 -14.81 0.06 9.00
C LEU A 293 -16.16 0.77 9.20
N TYR A 294 -16.43 1.82 8.41
CA TYR A 294 -17.70 2.53 8.47
C TYR A 294 -18.87 1.61 8.11
N ALA A 295 -18.73 0.79 7.08
CA ALA A 295 -19.76 -0.13 6.63
C ALA A 295 -20.09 -1.18 7.71
N ILE A 296 -19.08 -1.74 8.38
CA ILE A 296 -19.26 -2.66 9.50
C ILE A 296 -19.98 -1.97 10.67
N VAL A 297 -19.46 -0.82 11.11
CA VAL A 297 -20.05 -0.09 12.25
C VAL A 297 -21.49 0.35 11.94
N TYR A 298 -21.73 0.88 10.73
CA TYR A 298 -23.07 1.23 10.27
C TYR A 298 -24.00 0.02 10.32
N THR A 299 -23.57 -1.11 9.78
CA THR A 299 -24.36 -2.35 9.75
C THR A 299 -24.71 -2.80 11.17
N LEU A 300 -23.73 -2.85 12.08
CA LEU A 300 -23.95 -3.28 13.47
C LEU A 300 -24.87 -2.32 14.23
N VAL A 301 -24.65 -1.01 14.10
CA VAL A 301 -25.43 0.01 14.82
C VAL A 301 -26.87 0.04 14.33
N GLN A 302 -27.08 0.14 13.01
CA GLN A 302 -28.44 0.23 12.43
C GLN A 302 -29.22 -1.08 12.53
N SER A 303 -28.54 -2.22 12.63
CA SER A 303 -29.20 -3.51 12.89
C SER A 303 -29.49 -3.75 14.38
N GLU A 304 -29.19 -2.78 15.27
CA GLU A 304 -29.30 -2.91 16.73
C GLU A 304 -28.44 -4.05 17.32
N LEU A 305 -27.33 -4.39 16.68
CA LEU A 305 -26.42 -5.49 17.06
C LEU A 305 -25.13 -5.01 17.74
N PHE A 306 -24.89 -3.70 17.76
CA PHE A 306 -23.75 -3.13 18.49
C PHE A 306 -24.02 -3.13 19.99
N THR A 307 -23.40 -4.07 20.72
CA THR A 307 -23.59 -4.24 22.17
C THR A 307 -22.27 -4.11 22.95
N ASP A 308 -22.33 -4.27 24.28
CA ASP A 308 -21.15 -4.29 25.15
C ASP A 308 -20.13 -5.38 24.74
N GLU A 309 -20.54 -6.41 24.00
CA GLU A 309 -19.64 -7.48 23.51
C GLU A 309 -18.72 -7.00 22.38
N GLN A 310 -19.09 -5.93 21.66
CA GLN A 310 -18.32 -5.32 20.58
C GLN A 310 -17.55 -4.06 21.02
N TYR A 311 -17.36 -3.87 22.34
CA TYR A 311 -16.71 -2.67 22.88
C TYR A 311 -15.29 -2.42 22.34
N TRP A 312 -14.60 -3.48 21.90
CA TRP A 312 -13.25 -3.44 21.33
C TRP A 312 -13.21 -2.66 20.01
N ILE A 313 -14.33 -2.55 19.27
CA ILE A 313 -14.46 -1.69 18.09
C ILE A 313 -14.17 -0.23 18.44
N ASN A 314 -14.48 0.24 19.66
CA ASN A 314 -14.09 1.59 20.06
C ASN A 314 -12.57 1.77 20.08
N GLY A 315 -11.80 0.74 20.45
CA GLY A 315 -10.34 0.74 20.40
C GLY A 315 -9.82 0.82 18.96
N GLU A 316 -10.44 0.07 18.05
CA GLU A 316 -10.17 0.15 16.62
C GLU A 316 -10.47 1.56 16.10
N VAL A 317 -11.66 2.12 16.38
CA VAL A 317 -12.04 3.48 15.94
C VAL A 317 -11.13 4.57 16.51
N LEU A 318 -10.65 4.44 17.75
CA LEU A 318 -9.64 5.35 18.31
C LEU A 318 -8.32 5.29 17.53
N ALA A 319 -7.96 4.13 16.99
CA ALA A 319 -6.86 4.00 16.03
C ALA A 319 -7.19 4.62 14.66
N PHE A 320 -8.34 5.25 14.46
CA PHE A 320 -8.64 6.06 13.29
C PHE A 320 -8.73 7.57 13.58
N ASP A 321 -8.69 7.98 14.85
CA ASP A 321 -8.79 9.39 15.26
C ASP A 321 -7.65 10.26 14.75
N GLN A 322 -6.47 9.68 14.64
CA GLN A 322 -5.28 10.29 14.05
C GLN A 322 -5.36 10.63 12.56
N PHE A 323 -6.41 10.18 11.88
CA PHE A 323 -6.73 10.59 10.50
C PHE A 323 -7.73 11.74 10.45
N LEU A 324 -8.22 12.22 11.61
CA LEU A 324 -9.11 13.37 11.70
C LEU A 324 -8.34 14.69 11.63
N LEU A 325 -9.01 15.68 11.07
CA LEU A 325 -8.55 17.06 10.98
C LEU A 325 -8.58 17.71 12.37
N ASP A 326 -7.47 17.72 13.11
CA ASP A 326 -7.31 18.61 14.26
C ASP A 326 -6.10 19.54 14.08
N ASP A 327 -6.37 20.84 14.23
CA ASP A 327 -5.44 21.95 14.08
C ASP A 327 -4.51 22.01 15.30
N GLY A 328 -3.37 21.33 15.23
CA GLY A 328 -2.24 21.71 16.09
C GLY A 328 -1.20 20.64 16.37
N GLU A 329 -1.59 19.38 16.43
CA GLU A 329 -0.67 18.29 16.72
C GLU A 329 -1.06 17.08 15.88
N TYR A 330 -0.48 17.00 14.69
CA TYR A 330 -0.39 15.73 13.97
C TYR A 330 0.26 14.70 14.90
N ILE A 331 -0.54 13.74 15.35
CA ILE A 331 -0.08 12.48 15.90
C ILE A 331 -0.38 11.47 14.81
N ALA A 332 0.67 10.93 14.20
CA ALA A 332 0.52 9.99 13.10
C ALA A 332 -0.21 8.69 13.54
N PRO A 333 -0.95 8.04 12.62
CA PRO A 333 -0.91 6.60 12.37
C PRO A 333 -0.62 5.63 13.51
N GLY A 334 -1.54 4.79 13.95
CA GLY A 334 -1.61 4.12 15.25
C GLY A 334 -0.73 2.90 15.34
N ILE A 335 0.35 2.90 14.56
CA ILE A 335 1.56 2.23 14.97
C ILE A 335 2.20 3.15 16.01
N TYR A 336 1.76 3.01 17.27
CA TYR A 336 2.43 3.63 18.41
C TYR A 336 3.92 3.22 18.48
N GLU A 337 4.34 2.21 17.70
CA GLU A 337 5.64 1.55 17.75
C GLU A 337 6.35 1.58 16.38
N GLY A 338 7.66 1.79 16.36
CA GLY A 338 8.42 1.68 15.11
C GLY A 338 8.33 0.27 14.53
N ASN A 339 8.07 0.14 13.22
CA ASN A 339 8.15 -1.16 12.55
C ASN A 339 9.62 -1.51 12.28
N LEU A 340 10.03 -2.74 12.59
CA LEU A 340 11.41 -3.20 12.40
C LEU A 340 11.92 -3.02 10.96
N ASN A 341 11.10 -3.34 9.96
CA ASN A 341 11.47 -3.23 8.57
C ASN A 341 11.69 -1.78 8.16
N ALA A 342 10.72 -0.92 8.50
CA ALA A 342 10.79 0.51 8.26
C ALA A 342 12.01 1.13 8.94
N THR A 343 12.23 0.78 10.21
CA THR A 343 13.34 1.27 11.02
C THR A 343 14.69 0.84 10.46
N TYR A 344 14.82 -0.44 10.12
CA TYR A 344 16.03 -0.97 9.52
C TYR A 344 16.38 -0.25 8.21
N TYR A 345 15.43 -0.16 7.27
CA TYR A 345 15.71 0.44 5.98
C TYR A 345 15.80 1.96 6.00
N ALA A 346 15.09 2.64 6.91
CA ALA A 346 15.26 4.07 7.14
C ALA A 346 16.65 4.38 7.70
N ASP A 347 17.12 3.60 8.68
CA ASP A 347 18.47 3.72 9.23
C ASP A 347 19.56 3.45 8.18
N GLU A 348 19.39 2.40 7.38
CA GLU A 348 20.30 2.11 6.26
C GLU A 348 20.29 3.22 5.21
N LEU A 349 19.14 3.83 4.92
CA LEU A 349 19.04 4.96 4.00
C LEU A 349 19.68 6.24 4.55
N ILE A 350 19.48 6.53 5.85
CA ILE A 350 20.13 7.65 6.55
C ILE A 350 21.64 7.51 6.48
N TYR A 351 22.14 6.30 6.73
CA TYR A 351 23.56 6.00 6.64
C TYR A 351 24.08 6.10 5.19
N LEU A 352 23.36 5.53 4.22
CA LEU A 352 23.72 5.55 2.79
C LEU A 352 23.88 6.97 2.25
N LEU A 353 23.08 7.90 2.75
CA LEU A 353 23.00 9.29 2.26
C LEU A 353 23.70 10.31 3.17
N ASP A 354 24.33 9.87 4.25
CA ASP A 354 25.02 10.70 5.24
C ASP A 354 24.12 11.80 5.83
N LEU A 355 22.89 11.43 6.21
CA LEU A 355 21.92 12.37 6.77
C LEU A 355 22.15 12.59 8.27
N SER A 356 22.16 13.85 8.69
CA SER A 356 22.26 14.23 10.10
C SER A 356 20.90 14.14 10.80
N VAL A 357 20.43 12.93 11.08
CA VAL A 357 19.19 12.65 11.82
C VAL A 357 19.54 12.10 13.20
N THR A 358 18.88 12.61 14.25
CA THR A 358 18.99 12.09 15.61
C THR A 358 17.71 11.33 15.94
N TYR A 359 17.82 10.01 16.12
CA TYR A 359 16.78 9.16 16.68
C TYR A 359 17.40 8.25 17.75
N ASP A 360 16.63 7.87 18.76
CA ASP A 360 17.14 7.02 19.84
C ASP A 360 17.17 5.54 19.40
N ALA A 361 18.20 5.22 18.62
CA ALA A 361 18.41 3.87 18.12
C ALA A 361 18.67 2.85 19.25
N GLU A 362 19.21 3.30 20.39
CA GLU A 362 19.48 2.47 21.56
C GLU A 362 18.17 2.07 22.24
N ALA A 363 17.29 3.04 22.54
CA ALA A 363 15.96 2.78 23.08
C ALA A 363 15.11 1.85 22.18
N TYR A 364 15.16 2.06 20.85
CA TYR A 364 14.46 1.17 19.93
C TYR A 364 15.01 -0.26 19.96
N CYS A 365 16.34 -0.41 19.95
CA CYS A 365 16.97 -1.72 20.01
C CYS A 365 16.64 -2.44 21.31
N GLU A 366 16.60 -1.75 22.45
CA GLU A 366 16.18 -2.32 23.75
C GLU A 366 14.73 -2.82 23.71
N LYS A 367 13.81 -2.04 23.15
CA LYS A 367 12.41 -2.45 22.97
C LYS A 367 12.26 -3.68 22.07
N VAL A 368 12.96 -3.70 20.95
CA VAL A 368 12.98 -4.85 20.04
C VAL A 368 13.54 -6.09 20.74
N LEU A 369 14.54 -5.96 21.62
CA LEU A 369 15.06 -7.08 22.43
C LEU A 369 14.00 -7.64 23.39
N ASP A 370 13.20 -6.78 24.02
CA ASP A 370 12.14 -7.17 24.96
C ASP A 370 10.97 -7.88 24.24
N GLU A 371 10.57 -7.38 23.07
CA GLU A 371 9.50 -7.94 22.26
C GLU A 371 9.91 -9.24 21.55
N ALA A 372 11.19 -9.37 21.19
CA ALA A 372 11.75 -10.51 20.47
C ALA A 372 11.88 -11.81 21.30
N SER A 373 11.13 -11.96 22.39
CA SER A 373 11.27 -13.05 23.36
C SER A 373 11.21 -14.47 22.77
N ASP A 374 10.54 -14.65 21.61
CA ASP A 374 10.42 -15.92 20.87
C ASP A 374 10.89 -15.80 19.40
N PRO A 375 12.11 -16.29 19.06
CA PRO A 375 12.63 -16.30 17.69
C PRO A 375 11.78 -17.07 16.67
N GLN A 376 10.96 -18.03 17.10
CA GLN A 376 10.08 -18.79 16.19
C GLN A 376 8.97 -17.91 15.61
N GLN A 377 8.46 -16.95 16.39
CA GLN A 377 7.41 -16.02 15.96
C GLN A 377 7.94 -14.90 15.07
N ILE A 378 9.22 -14.55 15.24
CA ILE A 378 9.90 -13.49 14.49
C ILE A 378 10.28 -13.97 13.07
N GLY A 379 10.77 -15.21 12.98
CA GLY A 379 11.25 -15.80 11.74
C GLY A 379 12.65 -15.32 11.32
N ILE A 380 13.32 -16.13 10.50
CA ILE A 380 14.73 -15.97 10.09
C ILE A 380 15.03 -14.60 9.46
N TRP A 381 14.12 -14.07 8.63
CA TRP A 381 14.35 -12.82 7.88
C TRP A 381 14.42 -11.59 8.80
N LYS A 382 13.50 -11.47 9.77
CA LYS A 382 13.49 -10.35 10.72
C LYS A 382 14.67 -10.42 11.68
N LEU A 383 15.13 -11.62 12.04
CA LEU A 383 16.31 -11.79 12.90
C LEU A 383 17.58 -11.15 12.33
N GLU A 384 17.77 -11.18 11.00
CA GLU A 384 18.93 -10.53 10.37
C GLU A 384 18.92 -9.01 10.62
N GLN A 385 17.77 -8.37 10.42
CA GLN A 385 17.60 -6.93 10.63
C GLN A 385 17.87 -6.54 12.09
N ILE A 386 17.30 -7.31 13.03
CA ILE A 386 17.51 -7.11 14.47
C ILE A 386 19.00 -7.17 14.82
N ILE A 387 19.68 -8.26 14.43
CA ILE A 387 21.08 -8.47 14.78
C ILE A 387 21.97 -7.38 14.16
N ARG A 388 21.69 -6.96 12.92
CA ARG A 388 22.44 -5.88 12.25
C ARG A 388 22.28 -4.54 12.97
N LEU A 389 21.07 -4.19 13.39
CA LEU A 389 20.83 -2.97 14.19
C LEU A 389 21.59 -3.02 15.51
N LEU A 390 21.46 -4.13 16.26
CA LEU A 390 22.17 -4.33 17.53
C LEU A 390 23.68 -4.20 17.38
N GLN A 391 24.26 -4.76 16.32
CA GLN A 391 25.69 -4.67 16.03
C GLN A 391 26.12 -3.25 15.60
N LYS A 392 25.35 -2.59 14.73
CA LYS A 392 25.63 -1.24 14.24
C LYS A 392 25.67 -0.23 15.39
N TYR A 393 24.75 -0.36 16.33
CA TYR A 393 24.65 0.51 17.52
C TYR A 393 25.40 -0.01 18.75
N GLN A 394 26.11 -1.14 18.64
CA GLN A 394 26.93 -1.72 19.71
C GLN A 394 26.14 -2.01 21.01
N ILE A 395 24.87 -2.37 20.87
CA ILE A 395 24.00 -2.72 22.01
C ILE A 395 24.44 -4.07 22.57
N ASP A 396 24.68 -4.15 23.88
CA ASP A 396 25.07 -5.41 24.52
C ASP A 396 23.85 -6.32 24.72
N TRP A 397 23.63 -7.20 23.75
CA TRP A 397 22.66 -8.28 23.84
C TRP A 397 23.33 -9.63 24.15
N GLU A 398 24.65 -9.65 24.40
CA GLU A 398 25.38 -10.90 24.62
C GLU A 398 24.99 -11.61 25.91
N SER A 399 24.57 -10.85 26.92
CA SER A 399 24.06 -11.35 28.20
C SER A 399 22.55 -11.60 28.22
N SER A 400 21.84 -11.34 27.12
CA SER A 400 20.38 -11.52 27.04
C SER A 400 20.00 -13.00 26.86
N SER A 401 18.82 -13.39 27.35
CA SER A 401 18.22 -14.70 27.03
C SER A 401 17.91 -14.85 25.53
N LEU A 402 17.74 -13.72 24.84
CA LEU A 402 17.47 -13.70 23.40
C LEU A 402 18.59 -14.35 22.59
N LYS A 403 19.86 -14.11 22.92
CA LYS A 403 21.00 -14.73 22.22
C LYS A 403 20.98 -16.25 22.32
N GLU A 404 20.65 -16.79 23.50
CA GLU A 404 20.54 -18.22 23.69
C GLU A 404 19.36 -18.79 22.89
N HIS A 405 18.19 -18.14 22.93
CA HIS A 405 17.02 -18.55 22.17
C HIS A 405 17.27 -18.50 20.64
N ILE A 406 17.89 -17.44 20.13
CA ILE A 406 18.27 -17.32 18.71
C ILE A 406 19.22 -18.46 18.34
N ASN A 407 20.23 -18.74 19.16
CA ASN A 407 21.18 -19.80 18.86
C ASN A 407 20.53 -21.17 18.79
N VAL A 408 19.65 -21.50 19.75
CA VAL A 408 18.87 -22.74 19.75
C VAL A 408 17.99 -22.82 18.51
N TYR A 409 17.25 -21.75 18.20
CA TYR A 409 16.39 -21.69 17.02
C TYR A 409 17.16 -21.90 15.72
N LEU A 410 18.30 -21.21 15.53
CA LEU A 410 19.14 -21.36 14.33
C LEU A 410 19.71 -22.78 14.21
N ASP A 411 20.08 -23.41 15.32
CA ASP A 411 20.57 -24.80 15.32
C ASP A 411 19.45 -25.79 14.98
N GLU A 412 18.24 -25.60 15.51
CA GLU A 412 17.07 -26.41 15.15
C GLU A 412 16.71 -26.28 13.66
N GLN A 413 16.72 -25.05 13.13
CA GLN A 413 16.47 -24.81 11.70
C GLN A 413 17.56 -25.44 10.83
N TRP A 414 18.83 -25.34 11.26
CA TRP A 414 19.95 -25.94 10.54
C TRP A 414 19.93 -27.47 10.56
N GLU A 415 19.65 -28.10 11.70
CA GLU A 415 19.50 -29.56 11.78
C GLU A 415 18.31 -30.05 10.95
N THR A 416 17.21 -29.29 10.91
CA THR A 416 16.06 -29.59 10.05
C THR A 416 16.43 -29.58 8.56
N ILE A 417 17.32 -28.66 8.16
CA ILE A 417 17.89 -28.62 6.82
C ILE A 417 18.69 -29.88 6.51
N LEU A 418 19.60 -30.24 7.41
CA LEU A 418 20.51 -31.36 7.22
C LEU A 418 19.76 -32.71 7.22
N ALA A 419 18.69 -32.84 8.01
CA ALA A 419 17.98 -34.09 8.20
C ALA A 419 16.97 -34.45 7.08
N SER A 420 16.53 -33.50 6.25
CA SER A 420 15.43 -33.77 5.32
C SER A 420 15.90 -34.16 3.91
N GLU A 421 15.32 -35.24 3.41
CA GLU A 421 15.54 -35.73 2.05
C GLU A 421 14.83 -34.86 0.99
N GLN A 422 13.94 -33.95 1.40
CA GLN A 422 13.09 -33.16 0.51
C GLN A 422 13.75 -31.86 0.01
N TRP A 423 14.78 -31.32 0.70
CA TRP A 423 15.41 -30.04 0.35
C TRP A 423 15.98 -30.03 -1.08
N GLY A 424 15.56 -29.05 -1.88
CA GLY A 424 15.96 -28.83 -3.27
C GLY A 424 16.17 -27.35 -3.57
N LEU A 425 15.80 -26.92 -4.78
CA LEU A 425 15.97 -25.53 -5.23
C LEU A 425 15.06 -24.53 -4.49
N ARG A 426 13.90 -24.96 -3.98
CA ARG A 426 12.89 -24.09 -3.36
C ARG A 426 13.31 -23.53 -2.01
N GLU A 427 14.21 -24.23 -1.32
CA GLU A 427 14.61 -23.88 0.04
C GLU A 427 15.97 -23.16 0.12
N LEU A 428 16.57 -22.82 -1.02
CA LEU A 428 17.86 -22.14 -1.09
C LEU A 428 17.88 -20.81 -0.34
N LYS A 429 16.80 -20.03 -0.44
CA LYS A 429 16.63 -18.74 0.25
C LYS A 429 16.81 -18.88 1.76
N THR A 430 16.14 -19.85 2.37
CA THR A 430 16.26 -20.13 3.81
C THR A 430 17.66 -20.58 4.18
N ILE A 431 18.29 -21.46 3.39
CA ILE A 431 19.67 -21.91 3.64
C ILE A 431 20.65 -20.74 3.59
N ASN A 432 20.52 -19.87 2.58
CA ASN A 432 21.40 -18.72 2.41
C ASN A 432 21.24 -17.71 3.54
N GLN A 433 19.99 -17.42 3.96
CA GLN A 433 19.72 -16.56 5.12
C GLN A 433 20.33 -17.11 6.41
N LEU A 434 20.23 -18.42 6.66
CA LEU A 434 20.88 -19.04 7.82
C LEU A 434 22.41 -18.94 7.76
N CYS A 435 23.01 -19.14 6.59
CA CYS A 435 24.45 -18.95 6.40
C CYS A 435 24.85 -17.50 6.73
N VAL A 436 24.08 -16.51 6.26
CA VAL A 436 24.31 -15.09 6.57
C VAL A 436 24.22 -14.84 8.08
N LEU A 437 23.19 -15.36 8.75
CA LEU A 437 23.04 -15.24 10.20
C LEU A 437 24.20 -15.88 10.96
N PHE A 438 24.64 -17.08 10.58
CA PHE A 438 25.82 -17.69 11.19
C PHE A 438 27.06 -16.83 11.00
N GLN A 439 27.27 -16.24 9.82
CA GLN A 439 28.40 -15.34 9.57
C GLN A 439 28.34 -14.09 10.44
N ILE A 440 27.18 -13.41 10.50
CA ILE A 440 26.97 -12.21 11.31
C ILE A 440 27.21 -12.50 12.80
N LEU A 441 26.84 -13.70 13.26
CA LEU A 441 27.04 -14.15 14.63
C LEU A 441 28.43 -14.75 14.90
N ASN A 442 29.36 -14.69 13.93
CA ASN A 442 30.69 -15.32 14.00
C ASN A 442 30.65 -16.82 14.34
N ARG A 443 29.60 -17.52 13.92
CA ARG A 443 29.42 -18.95 14.08
C ARG A 443 29.94 -19.68 12.84
N THR A 444 30.59 -20.81 13.08
CA THR A 444 31.00 -21.71 12.00
C THR A 444 29.82 -22.59 11.60
N TYR A 445 29.56 -22.71 10.30
CA TYR A 445 28.62 -23.67 9.73
C TYR A 445 29.33 -24.51 8.66
N ASN A 446 28.77 -25.66 8.34
CA ASN A 446 29.26 -26.52 7.27
C ASN A 446 28.07 -27.16 6.55
N ILE A 447 27.96 -26.88 5.25
CA ILE A 447 26.92 -27.49 4.41
C ILE A 447 27.40 -28.89 4.03
N GLU A 448 26.59 -29.92 4.33
CA GLU A 448 26.98 -31.30 4.03
C GLU A 448 27.27 -31.54 2.53
N LYS A 449 28.29 -32.34 2.24
CA LYS A 449 28.68 -32.68 0.86
C LYS A 449 27.56 -33.37 0.06
N SER A 450 26.68 -34.12 0.75
CA SER A 450 25.48 -34.75 0.20
C SER A 450 24.53 -33.69 -0.39
N VAL A 451 24.22 -32.65 0.39
CA VAL A 451 23.38 -31.51 0.03
C VAL A 451 24.02 -30.71 -1.10
N GLN A 452 25.31 -30.37 -0.98
CA GLN A 452 26.05 -29.66 -2.04
C GLN A 452 26.00 -30.42 -3.38
N LYS A 453 26.18 -31.74 -3.35
CA LYS A 453 26.15 -32.58 -4.56
C LYS A 453 24.75 -32.64 -5.19
N LYS A 454 23.70 -32.65 -4.36
CA LYS A 454 22.30 -32.64 -4.82
C LYS A 454 21.97 -31.33 -5.54
N ILE A 455 22.28 -30.20 -4.91
CA ILE A 455 22.02 -28.86 -5.48
C ILE A 455 22.81 -28.66 -6.78
N LYS A 456 24.11 -28.98 -6.82
CA LYS A 456 24.90 -28.88 -8.07
C LYS A 456 24.34 -29.69 -9.24
N LYS A 457 23.80 -30.88 -8.93
CA LYS A 457 23.14 -31.70 -9.94
C LYS A 457 21.89 -30.99 -10.47
N GLN A 458 21.04 -30.47 -9.58
CA GLN A 458 19.85 -29.70 -9.96
C GLN A 458 20.19 -28.41 -10.72
N THR A 459 21.25 -27.70 -10.34
CA THR A 459 21.77 -26.52 -11.08
C THR A 459 22.18 -26.90 -12.50
N SER A 460 22.86 -28.04 -12.68
CA SER A 460 23.23 -28.53 -14.00
C SER A 460 22.01 -28.93 -14.83
N GLU A 461 21.00 -29.53 -14.21
CA GLU A 461 19.73 -29.89 -14.86
C GLU A 461 18.95 -28.63 -15.29
N TYR A 462 18.93 -27.59 -14.46
CA TYR A 462 18.37 -26.27 -14.76
C TYR A 462 19.03 -25.64 -15.99
N PHE A 463 20.36 -25.50 -16.02
CA PHE A 463 21.06 -24.93 -17.19
C PHE A 463 20.89 -25.73 -18.49
N ASN A 464 20.60 -27.03 -18.38
CA ASN A 464 20.31 -27.88 -19.55
C ASN A 464 18.84 -27.84 -19.98
N GLY A 465 18.01 -26.98 -19.39
CA GLY A 465 16.59 -26.85 -19.68
C GLY A 465 15.75 -28.06 -19.25
N GLN A 466 16.25 -28.87 -18.32
CA GLN A 466 15.55 -30.06 -17.81
C GLN A 466 14.61 -29.72 -16.64
N ILE A 467 14.77 -28.52 -16.06
CA ILE A 467 13.94 -27.95 -15.01
C ILE A 467 13.60 -26.53 -15.45
N ALA A 468 12.30 -26.17 -15.45
CA ALA A 468 11.83 -24.81 -15.69
C ALA A 468 11.43 -24.18 -14.36
N TYR A 469 11.68 -22.87 -14.20
CA TYR A 469 11.33 -22.11 -13.00
C TYR A 469 10.79 -20.75 -13.43
N ASP A 470 9.68 -20.31 -12.82
CA ASP A 470 8.99 -19.10 -13.25
C ASP A 470 9.79 -17.81 -12.90
N GLU A 471 10.62 -17.86 -11.86
CA GLU A 471 11.48 -16.76 -11.39
C GLU A 471 12.97 -17.08 -11.61
N GLU A 472 13.40 -17.15 -12.88
CA GLU A 472 14.76 -17.55 -13.27
C GLU A 472 15.87 -16.71 -12.63
N LEU A 473 15.63 -15.39 -12.45
CA LEU A 473 16.61 -14.48 -11.84
C LEU A 473 16.80 -14.77 -10.35
N ASP A 474 15.71 -14.89 -9.59
CA ASP A 474 15.75 -15.19 -8.14
C ASP A 474 16.45 -16.51 -7.87
N LEU A 475 16.04 -17.57 -8.57
CA LEU A 475 16.66 -18.87 -8.45
C LEU A 475 18.17 -18.84 -8.78
N SER A 476 18.57 -18.12 -9.83
CA SER A 476 19.98 -18.01 -10.23
C SER A 476 20.81 -17.28 -9.19
N MET A 477 20.26 -16.24 -8.54
CA MET A 477 20.91 -15.54 -7.42
C MET A 477 21.08 -16.46 -6.20
N GLU A 478 20.01 -17.14 -5.79
CA GLU A 478 20.03 -18.03 -4.63
C GLU A 478 20.98 -19.22 -4.82
N LEU A 479 21.06 -19.76 -6.05
CA LEU A 479 22.04 -20.79 -6.42
C LEU A 479 23.48 -20.28 -6.34
N MET A 480 23.73 -19.08 -6.86
CA MET A 480 25.04 -18.45 -6.82
C MET A 480 25.49 -18.26 -5.36
N GLN A 481 24.63 -17.68 -4.53
CA GLN A 481 24.90 -17.42 -3.12
C GLN A 481 25.12 -18.72 -2.33
N PHE A 482 24.35 -19.77 -2.61
CA PHE A 482 24.52 -21.08 -1.97
C PHE A 482 25.89 -21.69 -2.27
N LEU A 483 26.33 -21.67 -3.53
CA LEU A 483 27.64 -22.22 -3.90
C LEU A 483 28.79 -21.45 -3.26
N ILE A 484 28.65 -20.12 -3.15
CA ILE A 484 29.61 -19.27 -2.44
C ILE A 484 29.65 -19.65 -0.95
N ASN A 485 28.50 -19.78 -0.30
CA ASN A 485 28.37 -20.20 1.09
C ASN A 485 28.93 -21.63 1.32
N ALA A 486 28.91 -22.49 0.30
CA ALA A 486 29.53 -23.81 0.31
C ALA A 486 31.05 -23.81 0.04
N GLY A 487 31.67 -22.62 -0.09
CA GLY A 487 33.11 -22.46 -0.29
C GLY A 487 33.56 -22.48 -1.76
N GLU A 488 32.66 -22.27 -2.71
CA GLU A 488 32.93 -22.40 -4.16
C GLU A 488 33.00 -21.07 -4.92
N LYS A 489 33.30 -19.96 -4.22
CA LYS A 489 33.27 -18.58 -4.75
C LYS A 489 33.95 -18.37 -6.11
N ASN A 490 34.98 -19.16 -6.44
CA ASN A 490 35.73 -19.06 -7.69
C ASN A 490 35.54 -20.25 -8.64
N SER A 491 34.46 -21.03 -8.47
CA SER A 491 34.19 -22.18 -9.33
C SER A 491 33.70 -21.76 -10.71
N GLU A 492 33.89 -22.63 -11.70
CA GLU A 492 33.35 -22.45 -13.05
C GLU A 492 31.82 -22.27 -13.02
N LEU A 493 31.14 -23.01 -12.14
CA LEU A 493 29.68 -22.95 -11.99
C LEU A 493 29.21 -21.60 -11.44
N VAL A 494 29.91 -21.04 -10.44
CA VAL A 494 29.62 -19.69 -9.93
C VAL A 494 29.84 -18.65 -11.03
N ASN A 495 30.93 -18.73 -11.79
CA ASN A 495 31.15 -17.81 -12.93
C ASN A 495 30.04 -17.92 -14.00
N GLN A 496 29.55 -19.12 -14.28
CA GLN A 496 28.43 -19.32 -15.22
C GLN A 496 27.14 -18.70 -14.68
N LEU A 497 26.83 -18.90 -13.39
CA LEU A 497 25.68 -18.28 -12.73
C LEU A 497 25.80 -16.75 -12.72
N SER A 498 26.97 -16.19 -12.40
CA SER A 498 27.17 -14.74 -12.40
C SER A 498 26.93 -14.13 -13.78
N ASN A 499 27.44 -14.76 -14.85
CA ASN A 499 27.18 -14.32 -16.22
C ASN A 499 25.70 -14.45 -16.60
N HIS A 500 25.02 -15.49 -16.11
CA HIS A 500 23.61 -15.71 -16.38
C HIS A 500 22.73 -14.67 -15.66
N VAL A 501 23.01 -14.38 -14.39
CA VAL A 501 22.36 -13.32 -13.61
C VAL A 501 22.54 -11.96 -14.30
N ASP A 502 23.75 -11.65 -14.78
CA ASP A 502 24.02 -10.42 -15.54
C ASP A 502 23.19 -10.33 -16.84
N GLN A 503 23.07 -11.43 -17.59
CA GLN A 503 22.23 -11.49 -18.79
C GLN A 503 20.73 -11.32 -18.48
N LEU A 504 20.25 -11.92 -17.40
CA LEU A 504 18.86 -11.80 -16.96
C LEU A 504 18.55 -10.37 -16.49
N LEU A 505 19.49 -9.70 -15.80
CA LEU A 505 19.36 -8.28 -15.44
C LEU A 505 19.25 -7.37 -16.66
N ALA A 506 19.99 -7.66 -17.73
CA ALA A 506 19.89 -6.93 -18.98
C ALA A 506 18.53 -7.10 -19.70
N GLN A 507 17.71 -8.07 -19.28
CA GLN A 507 16.42 -8.41 -19.90
C GLN A 507 15.23 -8.31 -18.92
N ILE A 508 15.44 -7.70 -17.75
CA ILE A 508 14.44 -7.63 -16.68
C ILE A 508 13.12 -7.03 -17.20
N SER A 509 12.06 -7.84 -17.29
CA SER A 509 10.77 -7.44 -17.88
C SER A 509 9.57 -8.18 -17.27
N ASN A 510 8.37 -7.59 -17.42
CA ASN A 510 7.04 -8.13 -17.07
C ASN A 510 6.69 -8.41 -15.58
N GLN A 511 7.12 -7.55 -14.65
CA GLN A 511 6.66 -7.57 -13.24
C GLN A 511 6.40 -6.14 -12.72
N SER A 512 5.81 -6.00 -11.53
CA SER A 512 5.67 -4.72 -10.84
C SER A 512 7.03 -4.01 -10.67
N VAL A 513 7.02 -2.68 -10.68
CA VAL A 513 8.22 -1.85 -10.60
C VAL A 513 8.99 -2.08 -9.31
N SER A 514 8.29 -2.13 -8.17
CA SER A 514 8.83 -2.50 -6.85
C SER A 514 9.59 -3.82 -6.88
N PHE A 515 8.96 -4.86 -7.42
CA PHE A 515 9.57 -6.17 -7.47
C PHE A 515 10.81 -6.19 -8.36
N LYS A 516 10.79 -5.47 -9.49
CA LYS A 516 11.99 -5.32 -10.34
C LYS A 516 13.13 -4.61 -9.63
N VAL A 517 12.84 -3.56 -8.84
CA VAL A 517 13.85 -2.83 -8.06
C VAL A 517 14.49 -3.76 -7.02
N THR A 518 13.68 -4.51 -6.27
CA THR A 518 14.19 -5.47 -5.27
C THR A 518 15.02 -6.57 -5.91
N LEU A 519 14.55 -7.17 -7.00
CA LEU A 519 15.30 -8.19 -7.74
C LEU A 519 16.63 -7.65 -8.26
N ALA A 520 16.61 -6.47 -8.89
CA ALA A 520 17.82 -5.84 -9.40
C ALA A 520 18.80 -5.52 -8.26
N PHE A 521 18.31 -4.99 -7.13
CA PHE A 521 19.13 -4.69 -5.97
C PHE A 521 19.83 -5.94 -5.43
N HIS A 522 19.09 -7.03 -5.19
CA HIS A 522 19.67 -8.27 -4.70
C HIS A 522 20.69 -8.86 -5.67
N ALA A 523 20.42 -8.80 -6.97
CA ALA A 523 21.32 -9.33 -7.99
C ALA A 523 22.63 -8.55 -8.05
N VAL A 524 22.55 -7.21 -8.10
CA VAL A 524 23.73 -6.34 -8.14
C VAL A 524 24.51 -6.46 -6.83
N LYS A 525 23.83 -6.48 -5.68
CA LYS A 525 24.46 -6.69 -4.37
C LYS A 525 25.25 -8.00 -4.34
N SER A 526 24.62 -9.11 -4.73
CA SER A 526 25.26 -10.43 -4.70
C SER A 526 26.43 -10.51 -5.68
N LEU A 527 26.31 -9.95 -6.89
CA LEU A 527 27.44 -9.86 -7.83
C LEU A 527 28.59 -9.01 -7.24
N HIS A 528 28.28 -7.85 -6.67
CA HIS A 528 29.25 -6.91 -6.14
C HIS A 528 30.03 -7.49 -4.94
N GLU A 529 29.33 -8.03 -3.94
CA GLU A 529 29.94 -8.68 -2.75
C GLU A 529 30.84 -9.87 -3.13
N ASN A 530 30.57 -10.47 -4.30
CA ASN A 530 31.34 -11.57 -4.84
C ASN A 530 32.44 -11.18 -5.82
N GLY A 531 32.63 -9.88 -6.07
CA GLY A 531 33.70 -9.35 -6.91
C GLY A 531 33.41 -9.41 -8.41
N TYR A 532 32.15 -9.59 -8.79
CA TYR A 532 31.69 -9.51 -10.17
C TYR A 532 31.19 -8.10 -10.49
N SER A 533 31.55 -7.60 -11.68
CA SER A 533 31.02 -6.36 -12.23
C SER A 533 29.85 -6.67 -13.16
N ILE A 534 28.78 -5.89 -13.07
CA ILE A 534 27.69 -5.92 -14.04
C ILE A 534 28.11 -5.31 -15.38
N SER A 535 27.57 -5.84 -16.47
CA SER A 535 27.78 -5.36 -17.85
C SER A 535 27.16 -3.98 -18.08
N GLU A 536 27.63 -3.27 -19.11
CA GLU A 536 27.04 -1.96 -19.48
C GLU A 536 25.59 -2.12 -19.95
N GLU A 537 25.24 -3.26 -20.56
CA GLU A 537 23.88 -3.60 -20.92
C GLU A 537 22.98 -3.75 -19.69
N ALA A 538 23.42 -4.47 -18.66
CA ALA A 538 22.69 -4.59 -17.40
C ALA A 538 22.59 -3.23 -16.67
N LYS A 539 23.65 -2.42 -16.67
CA LYS A 539 23.62 -1.06 -16.11
C LYS A 539 22.58 -0.19 -16.81
N GLN A 540 22.56 -0.18 -18.14
CA GLN A 540 21.60 0.62 -18.91
C GLN A 540 20.17 0.14 -18.65
N SER A 541 19.94 -1.18 -18.59
CA SER A 541 18.64 -1.76 -18.26
C SER A 541 18.13 -1.30 -16.89
N ILE A 542 18.98 -1.35 -15.85
CA ILE A 542 18.63 -0.89 -14.50
C ILE A 542 18.39 0.63 -14.48
N GLN A 543 19.20 1.42 -15.19
CA GLN A 543 18.99 2.87 -15.30
C GLN A 543 17.66 3.19 -15.99
N ASP A 544 17.35 2.53 -17.10
CA ASP A 544 16.09 2.71 -17.82
C ASP A 544 14.90 2.27 -16.96
N MET A 545 15.05 1.19 -16.19
CA MET A 545 14.05 0.73 -15.22
C MET A 545 13.80 1.81 -14.15
N LEU A 546 14.85 2.32 -13.49
CA LEU A 546 14.73 3.35 -12.46
C LEU A 546 14.19 4.68 -13.02
N LEU A 547 14.57 5.05 -14.25
CA LEU A 547 14.04 6.22 -14.95
C LEU A 547 12.57 6.07 -15.31
N ASN A 548 12.15 4.91 -15.82
CA ASN A 548 10.74 4.65 -16.11
C ASN A 548 9.92 4.63 -14.80
N ALA A 549 10.45 4.02 -13.75
CA ALA A 549 9.85 4.04 -12.41
C ALA A 549 9.63 5.47 -11.90
N TYR A 550 10.62 6.35 -12.10
CA TYR A 550 10.57 7.76 -11.74
C TYR A 550 9.56 8.56 -12.60
N TYR A 551 9.65 8.49 -13.94
CA TYR A 551 8.91 9.38 -14.84
C TYR A 551 7.51 8.89 -15.22
N LYS A 552 7.29 7.57 -15.31
CA LYS A 552 6.03 6.98 -15.79
C LYS A 552 5.13 6.50 -14.67
N ASN A 553 5.74 5.88 -13.66
CA ASN A 553 5.01 5.19 -12.60
C ASN A 553 5.04 5.95 -11.27
N GLY A 554 5.60 7.16 -11.21
CA GLY A 554 5.66 7.92 -9.94
C GLY A 554 6.28 7.17 -8.76
N PHE A 555 6.96 6.05 -8.99
CA PHE A 555 7.39 5.05 -8.01
C PHE A 555 8.38 5.63 -6.99
N PHE A 556 8.97 6.77 -7.35
CA PHE A 556 9.86 7.56 -6.52
C PHE A 556 9.40 9.01 -6.39
N CYS A 557 8.23 9.38 -6.88
CA CYS A 557 7.82 10.76 -7.07
C CYS A 557 6.42 11.03 -6.55
N MET A 558 6.06 10.45 -5.39
CA MET A 558 4.72 10.54 -4.79
C MET A 558 3.84 9.29 -4.99
N GLY A 559 4.46 8.16 -5.38
CA GLY A 559 3.85 6.84 -5.58
C GLY A 559 2.87 6.77 -6.76
N ASP A 560 2.48 5.53 -7.12
CA ASP A 560 2.13 5.17 -8.51
C ASP A 560 0.68 5.41 -8.92
N VAL A 561 0.48 5.86 -10.16
CA VAL A 561 -0.81 5.83 -10.89
C VAL A 561 -1.39 4.41 -10.96
N GLU A 562 -0.56 3.36 -10.87
CA GLU A 562 -0.93 1.93 -10.86
C GLU A 562 -1.04 1.30 -9.45
N GLY A 563 -0.92 2.07 -8.36
CA GLY A 563 -1.16 1.59 -6.99
C GLY A 563 -0.01 0.87 -6.28
N GLU A 564 1.23 0.97 -6.78
CA GLU A 564 2.40 0.37 -6.13
C GLU A 564 2.88 1.14 -4.87
N ARG A 565 3.10 0.42 -3.76
CA ARG A 565 3.53 0.98 -2.46
C ARG A 565 5.03 1.35 -2.47
N VAL A 566 5.34 2.62 -2.18
CA VAL A 566 6.70 3.09 -1.91
C VAL A 566 7.04 2.84 -0.43
N THR A 567 8.13 2.13 -0.14
CA THR A 567 8.56 1.79 1.23
C THR A 567 9.98 2.29 1.48
N TYR A 568 10.43 2.35 2.75
CA TYR A 568 11.85 2.62 3.03
C TYR A 568 12.76 1.59 2.37
N GLN A 569 12.32 0.33 2.29
CA GLN A 569 13.03 -0.73 1.60
C GLN A 569 13.22 -0.42 0.11
N SER A 570 12.14 -0.22 -0.65
CA SER A 570 12.26 0.01 -2.10
C SER A 570 13.05 1.28 -2.43
N THR A 571 12.98 2.27 -1.53
CA THR A 571 13.74 3.52 -1.60
C THR A 571 15.24 3.29 -1.37
N TYR A 572 15.60 2.57 -0.31
CA TYR A 572 16.98 2.18 -0.02
C TYR A 572 17.59 1.33 -1.13
N GLU A 573 16.82 0.37 -1.65
CA GLU A 573 17.24 -0.52 -2.73
C GLU A 573 17.53 0.27 -4.01
N ALA A 574 16.65 1.20 -4.37
CA ALA A 574 16.84 2.09 -5.51
C ALA A 574 18.04 3.03 -5.34
N ALA A 575 18.18 3.66 -4.17
CA ALA A 575 19.33 4.53 -3.88
C ALA A 575 20.65 3.75 -3.91
N SER A 576 20.68 2.54 -3.37
CA SER A 576 21.87 1.67 -3.39
C SER A 576 22.23 1.24 -4.81
N LEU A 577 21.24 0.87 -5.63
CA LEU A 577 21.43 0.61 -7.06
C LEU A 577 22.06 1.81 -7.76
N LEU A 578 21.53 3.02 -7.52
CA LEU A 578 22.10 4.24 -8.09
C LEU A 578 23.54 4.43 -7.63
N GLN A 579 23.84 4.26 -6.34
CA GLN A 579 25.21 4.36 -5.82
C GLN A 579 26.18 3.39 -6.53
N TRP A 580 25.77 2.14 -6.76
CA TRP A 580 26.60 1.18 -7.50
C TRP A 580 26.76 1.51 -8.99
N LEU A 581 25.77 2.16 -9.59
CA LEU A 581 25.80 2.56 -10.99
C LEU A 581 26.64 3.82 -11.24
N VAL A 582 26.58 4.80 -10.34
CA VAL A 582 27.15 6.14 -10.56
C VAL A 582 28.24 6.58 -9.57
N GLY A 583 28.46 5.87 -8.47
CA GLY A 583 29.45 6.20 -7.42
C GLY A 583 28.81 6.70 -6.11
N GLU A 584 29.62 7.22 -5.17
CA GLU A 584 29.14 7.71 -3.85
C GLU A 584 27.93 8.65 -3.98
N LEU A 585 26.95 8.53 -3.09
CA LEU A 585 25.82 9.45 -2.96
C LEU A 585 26.04 10.28 -1.69
N LYS A 586 26.05 11.61 -1.79
CA LYS A 586 26.21 12.53 -0.65
C LYS A 586 25.13 13.58 -0.69
N ALA A 587 24.42 13.76 0.42
CA ALA A 587 23.44 14.81 0.55
C ALA A 587 24.12 16.20 0.53
N GLY A 588 23.73 17.07 -0.41
CA GLY A 588 24.09 18.49 -0.39
C GLY A 588 25.33 18.91 -1.18
N GLU A 589 25.98 18.02 -1.93
CA GLU A 589 26.92 18.43 -2.98
C GLU A 589 26.18 18.63 -4.31
N PRO A 590 26.35 19.76 -5.02
CA PRO A 590 25.82 19.87 -6.38
C PRO A 590 26.63 18.92 -7.27
N TRP A 591 26.03 17.80 -7.66
CA TRP A 591 26.60 16.82 -8.57
C TRP A 591 26.80 17.42 -9.96
N GLY A 592 27.90 18.13 -10.11
CA GLY A 592 28.44 18.51 -11.39
C GLY A 592 29.11 17.31 -12.04
N GLN A 593 28.51 16.84 -13.13
CA GLN A 593 29.08 15.97 -14.19
C GLN A 593 28.68 14.48 -14.19
N VAL A 594 27.39 14.19 -14.40
CA VAL A 594 26.99 13.10 -15.32
C VAL A 594 26.45 13.73 -16.60
N ARG A 595 27.38 14.32 -17.39
CA ARG A 595 27.10 14.93 -18.70
C ARG A 595 26.92 13.86 -19.79
N TRP A 596 25.91 12.99 -19.69
CA TRP A 596 25.57 12.09 -20.81
C TRP A 596 24.09 11.94 -21.17
N LEU A 597 23.17 12.67 -20.51
CA LEU A 597 21.74 12.67 -20.88
C LEU A 597 21.25 13.91 -21.66
N THR A 598 22.12 14.90 -21.91
CA THR A 598 21.82 16.05 -22.81
C THR A 598 21.61 15.70 -24.29
N LYS A 599 21.38 14.43 -24.66
CA LYS A 599 21.03 14.01 -26.02
C LYS A 599 19.61 13.49 -26.21
N CYS A 600 18.79 13.38 -25.16
CA CYS A 600 17.36 13.04 -25.32
C CYS A 600 16.43 14.27 -25.27
N HIS A 601 16.96 15.47 -25.41
CA HIS A 601 16.21 16.74 -25.51
C HIS A 601 15.58 16.99 -26.90
N TYR A 602 15.18 15.95 -27.64
CA TYR A 602 14.69 16.11 -29.03
C TYR A 602 13.25 15.69 -29.30
N TRP A 603 12.42 15.46 -28.29
CA TRP A 603 11.03 15.01 -28.50
C TRP A 603 9.92 15.82 -27.79
N LEU A 604 10.24 16.99 -27.21
CA LEU A 604 9.22 17.91 -26.67
C LEU A 604 9.04 19.21 -27.48
N ASP A 605 9.67 19.29 -28.67
CA ASP A 605 9.56 20.44 -29.58
C ASP A 605 8.63 20.16 -30.78
N MET A 606 7.57 19.37 -30.58
CA MET A 606 6.47 19.25 -31.56
C MET A 606 5.10 19.28 -30.88
N CYS A 607 4.66 20.49 -30.53
CA CYS A 607 3.35 21.01 -30.94
C CYS A 607 3.32 22.53 -30.68
N PRO A 608 3.40 23.37 -31.72
CA PRO A 608 3.23 24.81 -31.59
C PRO A 608 1.75 25.19 -31.58
N LEU A 609 1.41 26.10 -30.64
CA LEU A 609 0.19 26.93 -30.55
C LEU A 609 -1.14 26.24 -30.21
#